data_AF-A0AB74HQR2-F1
#
_entry.id   AF-A0AB74HQR2-F1
#
_cell.length_a   1.000
_cell.length_b   1.000
_cell.length_c   1.000
_cell.angle_alpha   90.00
_cell.angle_beta   90.00
_cell.angle_gamma   90.00
#
_symmetry.space_group_name_H-M   'P 1'
#
loop_
_entity.id
_entity.type
_entity.pdbx_description
1 polymer ?
#
loop_
_entity_poly.entity_id
_entity_poly.type
_entity_poly.pdbx_seq_one_letter_code
_entity_poly.pdbx_strand_id
1 'polypeptide(L)'
;MNRYEIYADVSFEQDVHETRATAYHQDLELHGIGRSAAVFRVKDTRLVIKVFFPGYTQIAAEEAVIYRTLEGLPQFPYLYEVGPNYIVIDYIEGKTLFECLTEGIWIDAAYIEQVDEALIKARQLGLTPSDVHLRNIILSPQGRIYLIDLARFRQGQHIDHQWEDLKRMYRLYRLRFVPKRYSERLLNGIAYLYRTFVNDPRR
;
A
#
# COMPACT_ATOMS: atom_id res chain seq x y z
N MET A 1 23.27 -13.56 -7.27
CA MET A 1 23.81 -12.84 -6.11
C MET A 1 22.89 -11.66 -5.90
N ASN A 2 22.24 -11.57 -4.74
CA ASN A 2 21.23 -10.54 -4.48
C ASN A 2 21.95 -9.21 -4.23
N ARG A 3 21.64 -8.19 -5.04
CA ARG A 3 22.34 -6.90 -5.03
C ARG A 3 21.99 -6.07 -3.79
N TYR A 4 20.77 -6.22 -3.28
CA TYR A 4 20.22 -5.38 -2.21
C TYR A 4 20.18 -6.12 -0.86
N GLU A 5 20.75 -7.32 -0.77
CA GLU A 5 20.79 -8.12 0.47
C GLU A 5 21.49 -7.39 1.62
N ILE A 6 22.48 -6.56 1.31
CA ILE A 6 23.16 -5.70 2.30
C ILE A 6 22.22 -4.73 3.03
N TYR A 7 21.07 -4.41 2.43
CA TYR A 7 20.06 -3.50 3.00
C TYR A 7 18.98 -4.25 3.77
N ALA A 8 18.94 -5.57 3.70
CA ALA A 8 17.92 -6.38 4.37
C ALA A 8 18.27 -6.72 5.82
N ASP A 9 19.51 -6.46 6.25
CA ASP A 9 19.94 -6.59 7.64
C ASP A 9 19.44 -5.39 8.47
N VAL A 10 18.22 -5.56 8.99
CA VAL A 10 17.53 -4.55 9.80
C VAL A 10 17.16 -5.16 11.14
N SER A 11 17.53 -4.46 12.21
CA SER A 11 17.13 -4.80 13.57
C SER A 11 15.81 -4.14 13.93
N PHE A 12 14.89 -4.95 14.46
CA PHE A 12 13.59 -4.48 14.94
C PHE A 12 13.45 -4.76 16.43
N GLU A 13 12.89 -3.79 17.14
CA GLU A 13 12.39 -3.96 18.51
C GLU A 13 10.86 -4.00 18.46
N GLN A 14 10.28 -5.06 19.01
CA GLN A 14 8.83 -5.27 19.04
C GLN A 14 8.35 -5.23 20.49
N ASP A 15 7.55 -4.21 20.80
CA ASP A 15 6.77 -4.14 22.04
C ASP A 15 5.31 -4.54 21.73
N VAL A 16 4.53 -4.83 22.78
CA VAL A 16 3.12 -5.22 22.71
C VAL A 16 2.27 -4.20 21.93
N HIS A 17 2.71 -2.94 21.88
CA HIS A 17 1.98 -1.83 21.26
C HIS A 17 2.63 -1.25 20.00
N GLU A 18 3.93 -1.48 19.76
CA GLU A 18 4.66 -0.79 18.70
C GLU A 18 5.85 -1.60 18.19
N THR A 19 6.14 -1.50 16.89
CA THR A 19 7.38 -2.02 16.28
C THR A 19 8.24 -0.85 15.85
N ARG A 20 9.53 -0.90 16.17
CA ARG A 20 10.50 0.13 15.80
C ARG A 20 11.70 -0.50 15.10
N ALA A 21 12.20 0.16 14.06
CA ALA A 21 13.49 -0.19 13.45
C ALA A 21 14.60 0.50 14.25
N THR A 22 15.48 -0.28 14.88
CA THR A 22 16.52 0.22 15.80
C THR A 22 17.89 0.34 15.14
N ALA A 23 18.17 -0.49 14.14
CA ALA A 23 19.38 -0.40 13.33
C ALA A 23 19.08 -0.82 11.88
N TYR A 24 19.63 -0.08 10.92
CA TYR A 24 19.53 -0.35 9.49
C TYR A 24 20.67 0.36 8.76
N HIS A 25 20.94 -0.05 7.52
CA HIS A 25 22.03 0.49 6.72
C HIS A 25 21.92 2.02 6.54
N GLN A 26 23.05 2.74 6.56
CA GLN A 26 23.09 4.21 6.50
C GLN A 26 22.48 4.81 5.21
N ASP A 27 22.46 4.04 4.13
CA ASP A 27 21.86 4.42 2.84
C ASP A 27 20.34 4.22 2.80
N LEU A 28 19.73 3.80 3.91
CA LEU A 28 18.29 3.66 4.02
C LEU A 28 17.68 4.85 4.76
N GLU A 29 16.50 5.23 4.31
CA GLU A 29 15.63 6.18 4.96
C GLU A 29 14.31 5.47 5.30
N LEU A 30 13.97 5.42 6.60
CA LEU A 30 12.73 4.79 7.03
C LEU A 30 11.54 5.61 6.53
N HIS A 31 10.72 4.99 5.68
CA HIS A 31 9.55 5.64 5.09
C HIS A 31 8.24 5.24 5.81
N GLY A 32 8.20 4.05 6.41
CA GLY A 32 7.05 3.62 7.19
C GLY A 32 7.21 2.25 7.82
N ILE A 33 6.48 2.00 8.89
CA ILE A 33 6.41 0.71 9.57
C ILE A 33 4.95 0.23 9.48
N GLY A 34 4.76 -0.90 8.81
CA GLY A 34 3.46 -1.56 8.68
C GLY A 34 3.28 -2.68 9.70
N ARG A 35 2.26 -3.51 9.48
CA ARG A 35 1.94 -4.66 10.36
C ARG A 35 2.95 -5.80 10.26
N SER A 36 3.51 -6.02 9.07
CA SER A 36 4.35 -7.17 8.74
C SER A 36 5.75 -6.81 8.27
N ALA A 37 6.00 -5.53 7.98
CA ALA A 37 7.24 -5.07 7.38
C ALA A 37 7.50 -3.59 7.67
N ALA A 38 8.77 -3.20 7.60
CA ALA A 38 9.19 -1.82 7.48
C ALA A 38 9.60 -1.53 6.02
N VAL A 39 9.25 -0.34 5.54
CA VAL A 39 9.57 0.14 4.20
C VAL A 39 10.64 1.20 4.32
N PHE A 40 11.74 1.00 3.60
CA PHE A 40 12.84 1.94 3.53
C PHE A 40 13.03 2.41 2.10
N ARG A 41 13.25 3.70 1.91
CA ARG A 41 13.75 4.23 0.65
C ARG A 41 15.26 4.05 0.61
N VAL A 42 15.79 3.56 -0.50
CA VAL A 42 17.23 3.52 -0.73
C VAL A 42 17.66 4.90 -1.24
N LYS A 43 18.52 5.60 -0.49
CA LYS A 43 18.99 6.96 -0.80
C LYS A 43 19.59 7.02 -2.20
N ASP A 44 19.41 8.17 -2.85
CA ASP A 44 19.89 8.45 -4.22
C ASP A 44 19.40 7.47 -5.30
N THR A 45 18.36 6.68 -5.00
CA THR A 45 17.70 5.81 -5.96
C THR A 45 16.19 6.08 -6.03
N ARG A 46 15.54 5.43 -7.00
CA ARG A 46 14.07 5.33 -7.10
C ARG A 46 13.57 3.97 -6.63
N LEU A 47 14.19 3.40 -5.60
CA LEU A 47 13.83 2.09 -5.08
C LEU A 47 13.42 2.18 -3.61
N VAL A 48 12.49 1.32 -3.24
CA VAL A 48 12.20 0.99 -1.86
C VAL A 48 12.53 -0.47 -1.60
N ILE A 49 13.08 -0.73 -0.42
CA ILE A 49 13.21 -2.07 0.13
C ILE A 49 12.16 -2.24 1.24
N LYS A 50 11.29 -3.23 1.08
CA LYS A 50 10.32 -3.62 2.10
C LYS A 50 10.90 -4.83 2.82
N VAL A 51 11.32 -4.64 4.08
CA VAL A 51 11.93 -5.66 4.92
C VAL A 51 10.88 -6.17 5.89
N PHE A 52 10.56 -7.46 5.79
CA PHE A 52 9.53 -8.12 6.58
C PHE A 52 10.09 -8.55 7.93
N PHE A 53 9.27 -8.42 8.97
CA PHE A 53 9.66 -8.80 10.32
C PHE A 53 9.83 -10.33 10.43
N PRO A 54 10.61 -10.82 11.40
CA PRO A 54 10.67 -12.24 11.71
C PRO A 54 9.26 -12.84 11.86
N GLY A 55 9.03 -13.99 11.22
CA GLY A 55 7.71 -14.66 11.18
C GLY A 55 6.80 -14.24 10.02
N TYR A 56 7.16 -13.19 9.25
CA TYR A 56 6.39 -12.71 8.11
C TYR A 56 7.07 -12.94 6.74
N THR A 57 8.15 -13.72 6.70
CA THR A 57 8.87 -14.06 5.45
C THR A 57 7.97 -14.73 4.39
N GLN A 58 6.93 -15.43 4.84
CA GLN A 58 5.98 -16.08 3.94
C GLN A 58 5.11 -15.05 3.23
N ILE A 59 4.76 -13.95 3.93
CA ILE A 59 4.09 -12.82 3.30
C ILE A 59 5.00 -12.16 2.26
N ALA A 60 6.31 -12.05 2.52
CA ALA A 60 7.26 -11.53 1.55
C ALA A 60 7.25 -12.35 0.25
N ALA A 61 7.29 -13.68 0.37
CA ALA A 61 7.24 -14.58 -0.77
C ALA A 61 5.90 -14.50 -1.53
N GLU A 62 4.77 -14.42 -0.81
CA GLU A 62 3.45 -14.26 -1.42
C GLU A 62 3.32 -12.93 -2.16
N GLU A 63 3.74 -11.82 -1.54
CA GLU A 63 3.68 -10.49 -2.14
C GLU A 63 4.59 -10.40 -3.38
N ALA A 64 5.78 -11.02 -3.34
CA ALA A 64 6.64 -11.14 -4.51
C ALA A 64 5.96 -11.86 -5.68
N VAL A 65 5.20 -12.93 -5.42
CA VAL A 65 4.44 -13.64 -6.46
C VAL A 65 3.35 -12.73 -7.05
N ILE A 66 2.66 -11.95 -6.21
CA ILE A 66 1.64 -11.00 -6.66
C ILE A 66 2.24 -9.95 -7.59
N TYR A 67 3.38 -9.35 -7.21
CA TYR A 67 4.08 -8.40 -8.07
C TYR A 67 4.51 -9.01 -9.41
N ARG A 68 5.04 -10.24 -9.41
CA ARG A 68 5.39 -10.95 -10.65
C ARG A 68 4.18 -11.19 -11.54
N THR A 69 3.03 -11.55 -10.96
CA THR A 69 1.79 -11.72 -11.72
C THR A 69 1.33 -10.41 -12.37
N LEU A 70 1.55 -9.28 -11.71
CA LEU A 70 1.14 -7.94 -12.16
C LEU A 70 2.19 -7.24 -13.03
N GLU A 71 3.33 -7.87 -13.29
CA GLU A 71 4.44 -7.28 -14.03
C GLU A 71 3.99 -6.80 -15.42
N GLY A 72 4.41 -5.58 -15.79
CA GLY A 72 4.02 -4.94 -17.04
C GLY A 72 2.72 -4.13 -16.99
N LEU A 73 1.95 -4.18 -15.89
CA LEU A 73 0.81 -3.29 -15.69
C LEU A 73 1.26 -1.92 -15.13
N PRO A 74 0.80 -0.78 -15.69
CA PRO A 74 1.33 0.53 -15.35
C PRO A 74 0.93 1.07 -13.97
N GLN A 75 -0.09 0.48 -13.33
CA GLN A 75 -0.60 0.91 -12.01
C GLN A 75 0.09 0.21 -10.84
N PHE A 76 1.10 -0.62 -11.08
CA PHE A 76 1.79 -1.36 -10.02
C PHE A 76 3.30 -1.09 -10.10
N PRO A 77 3.98 -0.95 -8.95
CA PRO A 77 5.44 -0.90 -8.89
C PRO A 77 6.11 -2.09 -9.57
N TYR A 78 7.23 -1.86 -10.26
CA TYR A 78 8.08 -2.93 -10.76
C TYR A 78 8.81 -3.63 -9.61
N LEU A 79 8.97 -4.96 -9.70
CA LEU A 79 9.71 -5.78 -8.75
C LEU A 79 11.11 -6.08 -9.28
N TYR A 80 12.13 -5.53 -8.63
CA TYR A 80 13.53 -5.68 -9.03
C TYR A 80 14.21 -6.89 -8.43
N GLU A 81 13.95 -7.16 -7.14
CA GLU A 81 14.63 -8.22 -6.41
C GLU A 81 13.74 -8.81 -5.32
N VAL A 82 13.95 -10.10 -5.05
CA VAL A 82 13.28 -10.84 -3.98
C VAL A 82 14.36 -11.56 -3.20
N GLY A 83 14.43 -11.28 -1.90
CA GLY A 83 15.27 -12.01 -0.97
C GLY A 83 14.48 -12.84 0.03
N PRO A 84 15.15 -13.42 1.04
CA PRO A 84 14.51 -14.30 2.02
C PRO A 84 13.43 -13.62 2.88
N ASN A 85 13.64 -12.34 3.22
CA ASN A 85 12.77 -11.55 4.10
C ASN A 85 12.49 -10.15 3.54
N TYR A 86 12.77 -9.90 2.26
CA TYR A 86 12.58 -8.58 1.67
C TYR A 86 12.21 -8.65 0.19
N ILE A 87 11.62 -7.56 -0.29
CA ILE A 87 11.44 -7.28 -1.72
C ILE A 87 11.96 -5.87 -2.03
N VAL A 88 12.44 -5.68 -3.26
CA VAL A 88 12.85 -4.38 -3.78
C VAL A 88 11.94 -4.01 -4.94
N ILE A 89 11.24 -2.89 -4.80
CA ILE A 89 10.26 -2.40 -5.78
C ILE A 89 10.50 -0.92 -6.10
N ASP A 90 9.82 -0.40 -7.12
CA ASP A 90 9.85 1.04 -7.43
C ASP A 90 9.45 1.88 -6.20
N TYR A 91 10.20 2.94 -5.95
CA TYR A 91 9.74 4.07 -5.17
C TYR A 91 8.79 4.91 -6.01
N ILE A 92 7.55 5.02 -5.58
CA ILE A 92 6.54 5.87 -6.23
C ILE A 92 6.51 7.22 -5.54
N GLU A 93 6.97 8.25 -6.25
CA GLU A 93 6.79 9.64 -5.83
C GLU A 93 5.33 10.06 -5.99
N GLY A 94 4.76 10.69 -4.97
CA GLY A 94 3.40 11.18 -5.01
C GLY A 94 2.78 11.33 -3.64
N LYS A 95 1.47 11.53 -3.62
CA LYS A 95 0.66 11.61 -2.41
C LYS A 95 -0.34 10.47 -2.41
N THR A 96 -0.50 9.83 -1.27
CA THR A 96 -1.61 8.90 -1.08
C THR A 96 -2.95 9.63 -1.28
N LEU A 97 -4.01 8.93 -1.68
CA LEU A 97 -5.34 9.54 -1.72
C LEU A 97 -5.80 9.98 -0.33
N PHE A 98 -5.27 9.37 0.73
CA PHE A 98 -5.46 9.83 2.10
C PHE A 98 -4.88 11.24 2.30
N GLU A 99 -3.63 11.46 1.89
CA GLU A 99 -2.98 12.78 1.95
C GLU A 99 -3.67 13.80 1.05
N CYS A 100 -4.16 13.37 -0.12
CA CYS A 100 -4.95 14.24 -0.98
C CYS A 100 -6.17 14.81 -0.23
N LEU A 101 -6.88 13.96 0.53
CA LEU A 101 -8.02 14.39 1.34
C LEU A 101 -7.62 15.26 2.53
N THR A 102 -6.46 15.04 3.16
CA THR A 102 -6.03 15.89 4.30
C THR A 102 -5.51 17.25 3.87
N GLU A 103 -4.96 17.34 2.67
CA GLU A 103 -4.44 18.57 2.08
C GLU A 103 -5.49 19.33 1.26
N GLY A 104 -6.60 18.70 0.88
CA GLY A 104 -7.65 19.31 0.06
C GLY A 104 -7.37 19.25 -1.44
N ILE A 105 -6.49 18.35 -1.87
CA ILE A 105 -6.23 18.06 -3.27
C ILE A 105 -7.44 17.33 -3.86
N TRP A 106 -7.91 17.82 -5.00
CA TRP A 106 -9.05 17.24 -5.69
C TRP A 106 -8.73 15.84 -6.22
N ILE A 107 -9.55 14.86 -5.86
CA ILE A 107 -9.48 13.50 -6.41
C ILE A 107 -10.40 13.44 -7.63
N ASP A 108 -9.79 13.53 -8.81
CA ASP A 108 -10.51 13.46 -10.08
C ASP A 108 -11.13 12.08 -10.33
N ALA A 109 -12.22 12.05 -11.10
CA ALA A 109 -12.89 10.80 -11.43
C ALA A 109 -11.99 9.88 -12.25
N ALA A 110 -11.11 10.45 -13.09
CA ALA A 110 -10.12 9.70 -13.86
C ALA A 110 -9.17 8.89 -12.97
N TYR A 111 -8.90 9.34 -11.73
CA TYR A 111 -8.05 8.59 -10.79
C TYR A 111 -8.78 7.36 -10.24
N ILE A 112 -10.08 7.48 -9.97
CA ILE A 112 -10.92 6.36 -9.54
C ILE A 112 -11.05 5.33 -10.66
N GLU A 113 -11.20 5.78 -11.91
CA GLU A 113 -11.23 4.93 -13.10
C GLU A 113 -9.91 4.16 -13.27
N GLN A 114 -8.75 4.82 -13.09
CA GLN A 114 -7.45 4.15 -13.12
C GLN A 114 -7.32 3.02 -12.06
N VAL A 115 -7.85 3.23 -10.86
CA VAL A 115 -7.88 2.18 -9.82
C VAL A 115 -8.80 1.04 -10.26
N ASP A 116 -10.02 1.34 -10.73
CA ASP A 116 -10.97 0.31 -11.20
C ASP A 116 -10.34 -0.55 -12.30
N GLU A 117 -9.68 0.07 -13.29
CA GLU A 117 -8.96 -0.65 -14.35
C GLU A 117 -7.85 -1.56 -13.80
N ALA A 118 -7.06 -1.06 -12.86
CA ALA A 118 -5.98 -1.84 -12.23
C ALA A 118 -6.53 -3.08 -11.52
N LEU A 119 -7.63 -2.92 -10.76
CA LEU A 119 -8.27 -4.01 -10.04
C LEU A 119 -8.96 -5.00 -10.98
N ILE A 120 -9.55 -4.56 -12.09
CA ILE A 120 -10.11 -5.45 -13.13
C ILE A 120 -9.00 -6.28 -13.76
N LYS A 121 -7.88 -5.68 -14.16
CA LYS A 121 -6.74 -6.39 -14.74
C LYS A 121 -6.14 -7.40 -13.76
N ALA A 122 -5.99 -7.03 -12.49
CA ALA A 122 -5.55 -7.95 -11.46
C ALA A 122 -6.46 -9.19 -11.34
N ARG A 123 -7.79 -9.00 -11.36
CA ARG A 123 -8.77 -10.11 -11.33
C ARG A 123 -8.69 -10.98 -12.58
N GLN A 124 -8.49 -10.39 -13.76
CA GLN A 124 -8.30 -11.14 -15.01
C GLN A 124 -7.07 -12.04 -14.97
N LEU A 125 -6.05 -11.66 -14.19
CA LEU A 125 -4.84 -12.45 -13.94
C LEU A 125 -4.99 -13.47 -12.80
N GLY A 126 -6.22 -13.68 -12.30
CA GLY A 126 -6.53 -14.68 -11.27
C GLY A 126 -6.23 -14.25 -9.84
N LEU A 127 -5.94 -12.96 -9.61
CA LEU A 127 -5.80 -12.40 -8.27
C LEU A 127 -7.15 -12.03 -7.66
N THR A 128 -7.19 -11.93 -6.34
CA THR A 128 -8.34 -11.46 -5.56
C THR A 128 -7.96 -10.20 -4.77
N PRO A 129 -7.93 -9.01 -5.40
CA PRO A 129 -7.58 -7.77 -4.73
C PRO A 129 -8.46 -7.52 -3.49
N SER A 130 -7.81 -7.27 -2.36
CA SER A 130 -8.46 -6.92 -1.09
C SER A 130 -7.60 -5.92 -0.31
N ASP A 131 -8.14 -5.30 0.74
CA ASP A 131 -7.45 -4.27 1.54
C ASP A 131 -7.04 -3.03 0.70
N VAL A 132 -7.86 -2.69 -0.30
CA VAL A 132 -7.66 -1.52 -1.14
C VAL A 132 -8.24 -0.30 -0.45
N HIS A 133 -7.38 0.51 0.17
CA HIS A 133 -7.77 1.70 0.91
C HIS A 133 -6.93 2.93 0.54
N LEU A 134 -7.39 4.12 0.93
CA LEU A 134 -6.81 5.42 0.54
C LEU A 134 -5.29 5.58 0.77
N ARG A 135 -4.72 4.87 1.77
CA ARG A 135 -3.27 4.91 2.07
C ARG A 135 -2.42 4.04 1.13
N ASN A 136 -3.03 3.11 0.40
CA ASN A 136 -2.35 2.18 -0.50
C ASN A 136 -2.49 2.60 -1.98
N ILE A 137 -3.05 3.80 -2.22
CA ILE A 137 -3.26 4.36 -3.55
C ILE A 137 -2.49 5.67 -3.62
N ILE A 138 -1.43 5.71 -4.42
CA ILE A 138 -0.59 6.89 -4.61
C ILE A 138 -0.95 7.58 -5.93
N LEU A 139 -1.21 8.89 -5.84
CA LEU A 139 -1.29 9.80 -6.98
C LEU A 139 0.08 10.43 -7.21
N SER A 140 0.69 10.09 -8.34
CA SER A 140 1.95 10.70 -8.76
C SER A 140 1.77 12.13 -9.26
N PRO A 141 2.83 12.98 -9.26
CA PRO A 141 2.77 14.34 -9.81
C PRO A 141 2.36 14.39 -11.29
N GLN A 142 2.53 13.30 -12.03
CA GLN A 142 2.15 13.18 -13.44
C GLN A 142 0.69 12.73 -13.63
N GLY A 143 -0.12 12.64 -12.57
CA GLY A 143 -1.53 12.26 -12.66
C GLY A 143 -1.79 10.77 -12.86
N ARG A 144 -0.80 9.91 -12.54
CA ARG A 144 -0.93 8.45 -12.60
C ARG A 144 -1.15 7.85 -11.22
N ILE A 145 -1.99 6.83 -11.16
CA ILE A 145 -2.27 6.07 -9.93
C ILE A 145 -1.41 4.82 -9.84
N TYR A 146 -0.88 4.59 -8.64
CA TYR A 146 -0.15 3.38 -8.27
C TYR A 146 -0.78 2.73 -7.05
N LEU A 147 -0.97 1.41 -7.12
CA LEU A 147 -1.37 0.57 -6.00
C LEU A 147 -0.14 -0.04 -5.36
N ILE A 148 -0.01 0.12 -4.05
CA ILE A 148 1.09 -0.40 -3.23
C ILE A 148 0.55 -1.30 -2.11
N ASP A 149 1.46 -1.99 -1.41
CA ASP A 149 1.14 -2.94 -0.33
C ASP A 149 0.11 -4.01 -0.75
N LEU A 150 0.55 -4.86 -1.69
CA LEU A 150 -0.31 -5.81 -2.39
C LEU A 150 -0.44 -7.15 -1.65
N ALA A 151 0.07 -7.26 -0.42
CA ALA A 151 0.17 -8.50 0.35
C ALA A 151 -1.16 -9.28 0.46
N ARG A 152 -2.30 -8.59 0.36
CA ARG A 152 -3.63 -9.21 0.47
C ARG A 152 -4.33 -9.48 -0.86
N PHE A 153 -3.67 -9.26 -2.00
CA PHE A 153 -4.29 -9.45 -3.33
C PHE A 153 -4.47 -10.93 -3.73
N ARG A 154 -4.14 -11.88 -2.84
CA ARG A 154 -4.27 -13.31 -3.08
C ARG A 154 -4.76 -14.07 -1.85
N GLN A 155 -5.75 -13.53 -1.14
CA GLN A 155 -6.33 -14.14 0.06
C GLN A 155 -7.64 -14.86 -0.22
N GLY A 156 -7.60 -15.96 -0.99
CA GLY A 156 -8.72 -16.90 -1.12
C GLY A 156 -10.08 -16.28 -1.47
N GLN A 157 -11.17 -16.88 -0.96
CA GLN A 157 -12.56 -16.54 -1.28
C GLN A 157 -13.15 -15.37 -0.47
N HIS A 158 -12.34 -14.60 0.26
CA HIS A 158 -12.88 -13.48 1.03
C HIS A 158 -13.27 -12.33 0.08
N ILE A 159 -14.56 -12.04 -0.03
CA ILE A 159 -15.05 -10.92 -0.81
C ILE A 159 -14.75 -9.63 -0.04
N ASP A 160 -13.80 -8.83 -0.53
CA ASP A 160 -13.50 -7.52 0.01
C ASP A 160 -14.36 -6.45 -0.68
N HIS A 161 -15.07 -5.67 0.12
CA HIS A 161 -15.95 -4.59 -0.33
C HIS A 161 -15.37 -3.19 -0.12
N GLN A 162 -14.13 -3.08 0.38
CA GLN A 162 -13.55 -1.79 0.79
C GLN A 162 -13.48 -0.80 -0.35
N TRP A 163 -13.04 -1.27 -1.53
CA TRP A 163 -12.98 -0.41 -2.71
C TRP A 163 -14.37 0.03 -3.18
N GLU A 164 -15.35 -0.85 -3.15
CA GLU A 164 -16.71 -0.51 -3.54
C GLU A 164 -17.33 0.51 -2.59
N ASP A 165 -17.14 0.34 -1.27
CA ASP A 165 -17.58 1.30 -0.26
C ASP A 165 -16.88 2.66 -0.41
N LEU A 166 -15.58 2.66 -0.72
CA LEU A 166 -14.83 3.88 -1.03
C LEU A 166 -15.43 4.58 -2.26
N LYS A 167 -15.81 3.85 -3.32
CA LYS A 167 -16.53 4.45 -4.46
C LYS A 167 -17.88 5.02 -4.05
N ARG A 168 -18.62 4.39 -3.12
CA ARG A 168 -19.87 4.96 -2.59
C ARG A 168 -19.62 6.30 -1.90
N MET A 169 -18.59 6.36 -1.06
CA MET A 169 -18.19 7.59 -0.38
C MET A 169 -17.68 8.65 -1.36
N TYR A 170 -16.97 8.23 -2.40
CA TYR A 170 -16.49 9.13 -3.45
C TYR A 170 -17.63 9.83 -4.20
N ARG A 171 -18.76 9.14 -4.44
CA ARG A 171 -19.96 9.78 -5.03
C ARG A 171 -20.47 10.95 -4.18
N LEU A 172 -20.42 10.82 -2.85
CA LEU A 172 -20.75 11.91 -1.94
C LEU A 172 -19.68 13.00 -1.95
N TYR A 173 -18.41 12.61 -1.91
CA TYR A 173 -17.28 13.54 -2.01
C TYR A 173 -17.35 14.43 -3.25
N ARG A 174 -17.88 13.96 -4.38
CA ARG A 174 -18.01 14.78 -5.60
C ARG A 174 -19.03 15.91 -5.53
N LEU A 175 -19.94 15.90 -4.54
CA LEU A 175 -20.96 16.93 -4.42
C LEU A 175 -20.34 18.28 -4.08
N ARG A 176 -20.84 19.36 -4.70
CA ARG A 176 -20.25 20.71 -4.60
C ARG A 176 -20.15 21.24 -3.16
N PHE A 177 -21.09 20.88 -2.31
CA PHE A 177 -21.18 21.35 -0.92
C PHE A 177 -20.39 20.49 0.08
N VAL A 178 -19.84 19.35 -0.35
CA VAL A 178 -19.06 18.49 0.52
C VAL A 178 -17.62 19.02 0.61
N PRO A 179 -17.02 19.14 1.81
CA PRO A 179 -15.64 19.59 1.96
C PRO A 179 -14.67 18.71 1.15
N LYS A 180 -13.63 19.31 0.55
CA LYS A 180 -12.57 18.56 -0.14
C LYS A 180 -11.36 18.28 0.73
N ARG A 181 -11.29 18.98 1.86
CA ARG A 181 -10.26 18.84 2.88
C ARG A 181 -10.87 18.33 4.17
N TYR A 182 -10.29 17.29 4.73
CA TYR A 182 -10.70 16.68 5.98
C TYR A 182 -9.54 16.66 6.98
N SER A 183 -9.83 16.71 8.27
CA SER A 183 -8.77 16.56 9.27
C SER A 183 -8.29 15.12 9.32
N GLU A 184 -7.00 14.92 9.56
CA GLU A 184 -6.42 13.57 9.68
C GLU A 184 -7.08 12.75 10.79
N ARG A 185 -7.38 13.39 11.93
CA ARG A 185 -8.07 12.76 13.06
C ARG A 185 -9.45 12.21 12.68
N LEU A 186 -10.20 12.95 11.86
CA LEU A 186 -11.51 12.52 11.39
C LEU A 186 -11.36 11.29 10.47
N LEU A 187 -10.47 11.36 9.48
CA LEU A 187 -10.27 10.25 8.54
C LEU A 187 -9.75 8.99 9.26
N ASN A 188 -8.84 9.13 10.21
CA ASN A 188 -8.35 8.03 11.05
C ASN A 188 -9.46 7.44 11.92
N GLY A 189 -10.34 8.29 12.48
CA GLY A 189 -11.52 7.84 13.22
C GLY A 189 -12.47 7.02 12.34
N ILE A 190 -12.77 7.49 11.12
CA ILE A 190 -13.59 6.77 10.14
C ILE A 190 -12.94 5.43 9.77
N ALA A 191 -11.64 5.41 9.48
CA ALA A 191 -10.91 4.19 9.14
C ALA A 191 -10.91 3.18 10.30
N TYR A 192 -10.76 3.65 11.54
CA TYR A 192 -10.87 2.80 12.73
C TYR A 192 -12.27 2.20 12.87
N LEU A 193 -13.32 3.03 12.83
CA LEU A 193 -14.71 2.57 12.93
C LEU A 193 -15.06 1.59 11.80
N TYR A 194 -14.64 1.88 10.57
CA TYR A 194 -14.86 1.00 9.42
C TYR A 194 -14.22 -0.38 9.67
N ARG A 195 -12.97 -0.41 10.12
CA ARG A 195 -12.29 -1.67 10.47
C ARG A 195 -13.00 -2.44 11.60
N THR A 196 -13.49 -1.74 12.62
CA THR A 196 -14.16 -2.35 13.78
C THR A 196 -15.56 -2.86 13.47
N PHE A 197 -16.31 -2.22 12.57
CA PHE A 197 -17.72 -2.56 12.35
C PHE A 197 -18.00 -3.29 11.04
N VAL A 198 -17.10 -3.18 10.05
CA VAL A 198 -17.26 -3.78 8.72
C VAL A 198 -16.30 -4.96 8.52
N ASN A 199 -15.07 -4.85 9.01
CA ASN A 199 -14.02 -5.89 8.85
C ASN A 199 -13.79 -6.73 10.12
N ASP A 200 -14.70 -6.76 11.10
CA ASP A 200 -14.56 -7.63 12.27
C ASP A 200 -14.82 -9.10 11.87
N PRO A 201 -13.82 -10.00 11.95
CA PRO A 201 -13.97 -11.42 11.62
C PRO A 201 -14.88 -12.19 12.59
N ARG A 202 -15.45 -11.54 13.62
CA ARG A 202 -16.43 -12.13 14.55
C ARG A 202 -17.89 -11.93 14.11
N ARG A 203 -18.14 -11.34 12.94
CA ARG A 203 -19.46 -11.29 12.30
C ARG A 203 -19.49 -12.10 11.01
#